data_AF-A0A453J3X0-F1
#
_entry.id   AF-A0A453J3X0-F1
#
_cell.length_a   1.000
_cell.length_b   1.000
_cell.length_c   1.000
_cell.angle_alpha   90.00
_cell.angle_beta   90.00
_cell.angle_gamma   90.00
#
_symmetry.space_group_name_H-M   'P 1'
#
loop_
_entity.id
_entity.type
_entity.pdbx_description
1 polymer ?
#
loop_
_entity_poly.entity_id
_entity_poly.type
_entity_poly.pdbx_seq_one_letter_code
_entity_poly.pdbx_strand_id
1 'polypeptide(L)'
;MQGVTLGGTGKEHGDRHPKIGQGALLGAGATILGNITVGEGAMIAAGSLVLKHVPPHSMAVGNPAKVVGYTEKEDPSLTMKHDARRDYFEHVAGSFPDSRSNGSVVK
;
A
#
# COMPACT_ATOMS: atom_id res chain seq x y z
N MET A 1 -11.16 -9.47 -4.72
CA MET A 1 -11.54 -8.27 -3.95
C MET A 1 -12.50 -7.41 -4.75
N GLN A 2 -13.38 -6.64 -4.09
CA GLN A 2 -14.35 -5.75 -4.71
C GLN A 2 -14.10 -4.28 -4.35
N GLY A 3 -14.60 -3.36 -5.18
CA GLY A 3 -14.57 -1.91 -4.90
C GLY A 3 -13.18 -1.27 -4.99
N VAL A 4 -12.22 -1.91 -5.66
CA VAL A 4 -10.90 -1.32 -5.91
C VAL A 4 -11.03 -0.26 -7.01
N THR A 5 -10.41 0.89 -6.80
CA THR A 5 -10.36 1.98 -7.79
C THR A 5 -8.93 2.23 -8.24
N LEU A 6 -8.70 2.15 -9.56
CA LEU A 6 -7.48 2.62 -10.23
C LEU A 6 -7.84 3.85 -11.04
N GLY A 7 -7.80 5.02 -10.39
CA GLY A 7 -8.37 6.26 -10.91
C GLY A 7 -7.33 7.32 -11.26
N GLY A 8 -7.70 8.26 -12.12
CA GLY A 8 -6.94 9.50 -12.29
C GLY A 8 -7.31 10.55 -11.24
N THR A 9 -6.47 11.58 -11.10
CA THR A 9 -6.75 12.74 -10.22
C THR A 9 -7.56 13.84 -10.91
N GLY A 10 -7.79 13.72 -12.22
CA GLY A 10 -8.50 14.71 -13.04
C GLY A 10 -7.71 15.99 -13.36
N LYS A 11 -6.45 16.09 -12.91
CA LYS A 11 -5.61 17.29 -13.08
C LYS A 11 -4.70 17.24 -14.32
N GLU A 12 -4.56 16.06 -14.94
CA GLU A 12 -3.58 15.80 -15.99
C GLU A 12 -4.23 15.07 -17.17
N HIS A 13 -3.79 15.41 -18.38
CA HIS A 13 -4.16 14.73 -19.62
C HIS A 13 -3.10 13.69 -19.98
N GLY A 14 -3.49 12.63 -20.69
CA GLY A 14 -2.59 11.53 -21.06
C GLY A 14 -2.50 10.46 -19.99
N ASP A 15 -1.28 10.02 -19.69
CA ASP A 15 -1.02 8.94 -18.74
C ASP A 15 -1.22 9.42 -17.30
N ARG A 16 -2.33 8.99 -16.70
CA ARG A 16 -2.87 9.58 -15.46
C ARG A 16 -3.41 8.55 -14.47
N HIS A 17 -3.28 7.26 -14.78
CA HIS A 17 -3.79 6.16 -13.96
C HIS A 17 -2.64 5.35 -13.37
N PRO A 18 -2.87 4.63 -12.25
CA PRO A 18 -1.83 3.88 -11.59
C PRO A 18 -1.23 2.77 -12.46
N LYS A 19 0.06 2.49 -12.26
CA LYS A 19 0.77 1.32 -12.80
C LYS A 19 0.93 0.30 -11.70
N ILE A 20 0.32 -0.87 -11.87
CA ILE A 20 0.34 -1.95 -10.88
C ILE A 20 1.41 -2.96 -11.29
N GLY A 21 2.40 -3.13 -10.44
CA GLY A 21 3.47 -4.10 -10.61
C GLY A 21 2.96 -5.54 -10.49
N GLN A 22 3.73 -6.47 -11.06
CA GLN A 22 3.44 -7.89 -11.01
C GLN A 22 3.31 -8.36 -9.55
N GLY A 23 2.39 -9.29 -9.30
CA GLY A 23 2.20 -9.87 -7.97
C GLY A 23 1.72 -8.92 -6.87
N ALA A 24 1.35 -7.68 -7.20
CA ALA A 24 0.80 -6.75 -6.22
C ALA A 24 -0.59 -7.20 -5.73
N LEU A 25 -0.84 -7.08 -4.43
CA LEU A 25 -2.12 -7.43 -3.81
C LEU A 25 -2.89 -6.15 -3.44
N LEU A 26 -4.08 -5.97 -4.01
CA LEU A 26 -4.95 -4.83 -3.72
C LEU A 26 -6.13 -5.26 -2.85
N GLY A 27 -6.20 -4.72 -1.63
CA GLY A 27 -7.28 -4.96 -0.70
C GLY A 27 -8.63 -4.40 -1.17
N ALA A 28 -9.74 -4.97 -0.69
CA ALA A 28 -11.08 -4.50 -1.03
C ALA A 28 -11.27 -3.02 -0.65
N GLY A 29 -11.93 -2.25 -1.51
CA GLY A 29 -12.12 -0.82 -1.30
C GLY A 29 -10.85 0.04 -1.41
N ALA A 30 -9.69 -0.53 -1.77
CA ALA A 30 -8.48 0.26 -1.97
C ALA A 30 -8.66 1.23 -3.14
N THR A 31 -8.30 2.49 -2.93
CA THR A 31 -8.41 3.56 -3.93
C THR A 31 -7.01 4.08 -4.23
N ILE A 32 -6.54 3.88 -5.45
CA ILE A 32 -5.21 4.30 -5.91
C ILE A 32 -5.43 5.35 -7.00
N LEU A 33 -4.93 6.57 -6.78
CA LEU A 33 -5.20 7.72 -7.66
C LEU A 33 -3.92 8.36 -8.22
N GLY A 34 -3.95 8.65 -9.52
CA GLY A 34 -2.91 9.39 -10.23
C GLY A 34 -1.93 8.50 -10.99
N ASN A 35 -1.01 9.14 -11.72
CA ASN A 35 0.07 8.44 -12.42
C ASN A 35 1.17 8.02 -11.44
N ILE A 36 0.84 7.05 -10.59
CA ILE A 36 1.74 6.50 -9.58
C ILE A 36 1.96 5.01 -9.82
N THR A 37 3.08 4.50 -9.31
CA THR A 37 3.43 3.09 -9.41
C THR A 37 3.19 2.42 -8.08
N VAL A 38 2.49 1.29 -8.12
CA VAL A 38 2.48 0.29 -7.05
C VAL A 38 3.49 -0.77 -7.45
N GLY A 39 4.59 -0.88 -6.72
CA GLY A 39 5.70 -1.77 -7.08
C GLY A 39 5.31 -3.24 -7.10
N GLU A 40 6.16 -4.04 -7.75
CA GLU A 40 6.04 -5.50 -7.77
C GLU A 40 5.95 -6.07 -6.35
N GLY A 41 5.05 -7.03 -6.14
CA GLY A 41 4.86 -7.68 -4.86
C GLY A 41 4.42 -6.76 -3.72
N ALA A 42 3.98 -5.52 -4.01
CA ALA A 42 3.46 -4.62 -2.99
C ALA A 42 2.06 -5.03 -2.52
N MET A 43 1.74 -4.72 -1.27
CA MET A 43 0.45 -5.00 -0.66
C MET A 43 -0.24 -3.71 -0.24
N ILE A 44 -1.45 -3.49 -0.74
CA ILE A 44 -2.31 -2.37 -0.34
C ILE A 44 -3.43 -2.91 0.55
N ALA A 45 -3.50 -2.44 1.79
CA ALA A 45 -4.56 -2.87 2.70
C ALA A 45 -5.94 -2.39 2.23
N ALA A 46 -6.98 -3.13 2.63
CA ALA A 46 -8.36 -2.78 2.35
C ALA A 46 -8.71 -1.36 2.81
N GLY A 47 -9.48 -0.63 2.00
CA GLY A 47 -9.91 0.74 2.29
C GLY A 47 -8.82 1.82 2.27
N SER A 48 -7.61 1.51 1.82
CA SER A 48 -6.51 2.49 1.78
C SER A 48 -6.67 3.50 0.64
N LEU A 49 -6.27 4.76 0.87
CA LEU A 49 -6.19 5.81 -0.16
C LEU A 49 -4.74 6.08 -0.55
N VAL A 50 -4.31 5.58 -1.70
CA VAL A 50 -2.92 5.67 -2.17
C VAL A 50 -2.77 6.84 -3.14
N LEU A 51 -1.93 7.81 -2.78
CA LEU A 51 -1.69 9.04 -3.54
C LEU A 51 -0.22 9.24 -3.94
N LYS A 52 0.66 8.28 -3.60
CA LYS A 52 2.11 8.32 -3.85
C LYS A 52 2.59 6.95 -4.31
N HIS A 53 3.74 6.91 -4.98
CA HIS A 53 4.38 5.64 -5.36
C HIS A 53 4.57 4.74 -4.14
N VAL A 54 4.28 3.45 -4.33
CA VAL A 54 4.47 2.40 -3.32
C VAL A 54 5.66 1.55 -3.78
N PRO A 55 6.73 1.45 -2.99
CA PRO A 55 7.90 0.65 -3.35
C PRO A 55 7.55 -0.84 -3.58
N PRO A 56 8.34 -1.57 -4.37
CA PRO A 56 8.23 -3.03 -4.47
C PRO A 56 8.32 -3.70 -3.09
N HIS A 57 7.66 -4.85 -2.94
CA HIS A 57 7.69 -5.69 -1.75
C HIS A 57 7.39 -4.94 -0.45
N SER A 58 6.51 -3.92 -0.51
CA SER A 58 6.15 -3.09 0.63
C SER A 58 4.66 -3.17 0.95
N MET A 59 4.29 -2.88 2.19
CA MET A 59 2.90 -2.80 2.63
C MET A 59 2.50 -1.35 2.89
N ALA A 60 1.44 -0.89 2.22
CA ALA A 60 0.86 0.43 2.41
C ALA A 60 -0.57 0.35 2.98
N VAL A 61 -0.85 1.16 4.01
CA VAL A 61 -2.13 1.15 4.72
C VAL A 61 -2.62 2.55 5.06
N GLY A 62 -3.94 2.71 5.17
CA GLY A 62 -4.59 3.90 5.73
C GLY A 62 -5.05 4.93 4.68
N ASN A 63 -5.59 6.04 5.17
CA ASN A 63 -6.09 7.15 4.36
C ASN A 63 -5.62 8.50 4.95
N PRO A 64 -4.64 9.19 4.34
CA PRO A 64 -3.85 8.77 3.18
C PRO A 64 -2.89 7.63 3.54
N ALA A 65 -2.62 6.75 2.58
CA ALA A 65 -1.83 5.55 2.78
C ALA A 65 -0.36 5.87 3.07
N LYS A 66 0.22 5.14 4.03
CA LYS A 66 1.66 5.19 4.37
C LYS A 66 2.23 3.78 4.29
N VAL A 67 3.48 3.70 3.86
CA VAL A 67 4.25 2.44 3.93
C VAL A 67 4.56 2.16 5.40
N VAL A 68 4.24 0.95 5.86
CA VAL A 68 4.39 0.53 7.26
C VAL A 68 5.36 -0.63 7.43
N GLY A 69 5.85 -1.19 6.33
CA GLY A 69 6.74 -2.33 6.36
C GLY A 69 7.10 -2.88 4.99
N TYR A 70 8.10 -3.77 4.97
CA TYR A 70 8.49 -4.54 3.78
C TYR A 70 8.19 -6.03 4.02
N THR A 71 7.91 -6.76 2.96
CA THR A 71 7.59 -8.18 3.01
C THR A 71 8.57 -8.96 2.14
N GLU A 72 9.10 -10.05 2.67
CA GLU A 72 9.98 -10.95 1.93
C GLU A 72 9.21 -11.97 1.08
N LYS A 73 7.88 -11.95 1.10
CA LYS A 73 7.06 -12.97 0.43
C LYS A 73 7.10 -12.82 -1.08
N GLU A 74 7.33 -13.95 -1.74
CA GLU A 74 7.04 -14.15 -3.16
C GLU A 74 5.53 -13.95 -3.40
N ASP A 75 5.22 -13.01 -4.28
CA ASP A 75 3.92 -12.75 -4.89
C ASP A 75 2.69 -12.83 -3.93
N PRO A 76 2.38 -11.75 -3.18
CA PRO A 76 1.21 -11.72 -2.31
C PRO A 76 -0.13 -11.89 -3.06
N SER A 77 -0.17 -11.68 -4.37
CA SER A 77 -1.38 -11.91 -5.18
C SER A 77 -1.75 -13.39 -5.28
N LEU A 78 -0.78 -14.31 -5.18
CA LEU A 78 -1.04 -15.75 -5.22
C LEU A 78 -1.56 -16.29 -3.88
N THR A 79 -1.05 -15.75 -2.77
CA THR A 79 -1.40 -16.26 -1.44
C THR A 79 -2.68 -15.66 -0.87
N MET A 80 -3.09 -14.47 -1.36
CA MET A 80 -4.29 -13.76 -0.92
C MET A 80 -4.39 -13.56 0.60
N LYS A 81 -3.25 -13.54 1.30
CA LYS A 81 -3.16 -13.33 2.75
C LYS A 81 -3.41 -11.84 3.03
N HIS A 82 -4.68 -11.51 3.28
CA HIS A 82 -5.11 -10.17 3.68
C HIS A 82 -4.93 -9.90 5.19
N ASP A 83 -4.46 -10.91 5.92
CA ASP A 83 -4.23 -10.97 7.34
C ASP A 83 -3.24 -9.89 7.79
N ALA A 84 -3.74 -8.67 7.97
CA ALA A 84 -3.05 -7.59 8.66
C ALA A 84 -3.17 -7.80 10.19
N ARG A 85 -2.92 -9.02 10.66
CA ARG A 85 -2.93 -9.31 12.10
C ARG A 85 -1.73 -8.62 12.75
N ARG A 86 -1.83 -8.36 14.05
CA ARG A 86 -0.80 -7.64 14.82
C ARG A 86 0.60 -8.24 14.65
N ASP A 87 0.70 -9.56 14.59
CA ASP A 87 1.91 -10.34 14.32
C ASP A 87 2.47 -10.11 12.91
N TYR A 88 1.61 -10.00 11.89
CA TYR A 88 2.06 -9.64 10.54
C TYR A 88 2.60 -8.21 10.52
N PHE A 89 1.89 -7.26 11.16
CA PHE A 89 2.37 -5.89 11.29
C PHE A 89 3.64 -5.79 12.13
N GLU A 90 3.80 -6.55 13.20
CA GLU A 90 5.01 -6.58 14.03
C GLU A 90 6.20 -7.16 13.26
N HIS A 91 5.98 -8.18 12.43
CA HIS A 91 7.02 -8.72 11.54
C HIS A 91 7.42 -7.71 10.45
N VAL A 92 6.42 -7.08 9.82
CA VAL A 92 6.59 -6.15 8.69
C VAL A 92 7.13 -4.80 9.16
N ALA A 93 6.73 -4.32 10.35
CA ALA A 93 7.26 -3.13 11.02
C ALA A 93 8.58 -3.39 11.77
N GLY A 94 8.85 -4.63 12.19
CA GLY A 94 10.13 -5.02 12.80
C GLY A 94 11.32 -4.87 11.86
N SER A 95 11.08 -4.91 10.54
CA SER A 95 12.08 -4.62 9.50
C SER A 95 12.23 -3.12 9.19
N PHE A 96 11.50 -2.23 9.88
CA PHE A 96 11.69 -0.77 9.79
C PHE A 96 12.57 -0.28 10.96
N PRO A 97 13.79 0.23 10.71
CA PRO A 97 14.47 1.03 11.72
C PRO A 97 13.69 2.32 11.91
N ASP A 98 13.25 2.52 13.15
CA ASP A 98 12.48 3.64 13.70
C ASP A 98 12.84 5.00 13.05
N SER A 99 11.87 5.65 12.39
CA SER A 99 11.89 7.10 12.19
C SER A 99 10.80 7.76 13.02
N ARG A 100 10.83 7.53 14.34
CA ARG A 100 10.21 8.43 15.32
C ARG A 100 10.90 9.79 15.26
N SER A 101 10.27 10.76 14.62
CA SER A 101 10.36 12.16 15.07
C SER A 101 9.02 12.89 14.89
N ASN A 102 8.45 13.22 16.05
CA ASN A 102 7.48 14.26 16.37
C ASN A 102 5.98 14.08 16.06
N GLY A 103 5.23 13.97 17.15
CA GLY A 103 3.78 14.16 17.21
C GLY A 103 3.23 13.72 18.56
N SER A 104 3.55 14.46 19.61
CA SER A 104 3.10 14.25 20.99
C SER A 104 1.60 13.97 21.08
N VAL A 105 1.25 12.84 21.69
CA VAL A 105 -0.09 12.60 22.25
C VAL A 105 -0.21 13.47 23.50
N VAL A 106 -1.03 14.52 23.44
CA VAL A 106 -1.48 15.22 24.65
C VAL A 106 -2.59 14.36 25.27
N LYS A 107 -2.45 14.19 26.59
CA LYS A 107 -3.26 13.38 27.52
C LYS A 107 -4.77 13.49 27.31
#